data_AF-A0A4Q5E7W7-F1
#
_entry.id   AF-A0A4Q5E7W7-F1
#
_cell.length_a   1.000
_cell.length_b   1.000
_cell.length_c   1.000
_cell.angle_alpha   90.00
_cell.angle_beta   90.00
_cell.angle_gamma   90.00
#
_symmetry.space_group_name_H-M   'P 1'
#
loop_
_entity.id
_entity.type
_entity.pdbx_description
1 polymer ?
#
loop_
_entity_poly.entity_id
_entity_poly.type
_entity_poly.pdbx_seq_one_letter_code
_entity_poly.pdbx_strand_id
1 'polypeptide(L)' 'MMKNYHIKTILESLKDDVGNGKISIREAAVELHKAGWTNFIDLDATRNLLKLRQSDESQRTGKSTIPGNNK' A
#
# COMPACT_ATOMS: atom_id res chain seq x y z
N MET A 1 21.24 19.86 -1.81
CA MET A 1 20.62 18.52 -1.68
C MET A 1 19.28 18.67 -0.99
N MET A 2 18.18 18.47 -1.72
CA MET A 2 16.85 18.39 -1.10
C MET A 2 16.70 17.00 -0.51
N LYS A 3 16.52 16.91 0.81
CA LYS A 3 16.12 15.66 1.45
C LYS A 3 14.66 15.43 1.07
N ASN A 4 14.40 14.43 0.24
CA ASN A 4 13.04 13.94 0.01
C ASN A 4 12.56 13.29 1.31
N TYR A 5 11.90 14.07 2.17
CA TYR A 5 11.21 13.54 3.33
C TYR A 5 9.98 12.77 2.84
N HIS A 6 10.16 11.47 2.62
CA HIS A 6 9.05 10.58 2.33
C HIS A 6 8.27 10.36 3.62
N ILE A 7 7.23 11.16 3.83
CA ILE A 7 6.31 10.99 4.95
C ILE A 7 5.51 9.73 4.65
N LYS A 8 5.76 8.66 5.43
CA LYS A 8 4.99 7.42 5.31
C LYS A 8 3.51 7.73 5.58
N THR A 9 2.66 7.34 4.65
CA THR A 9 1.22 7.37 4.88
C THR A 9 0.83 6.33 5.93
N ILE A 10 -0.33 6.48 6.55
CA ILE A 10 -0.79 5.52 7.56
C ILE A 10 -0.87 4.09 7.01
N LEU A 11 -1.17 3.93 5.72
CA LEU A 11 -1.24 2.64 5.04
C LEU A 11 0.15 2.00 4.93
N GLU A 12 1.18 2.80 4.62
CA GLU A 12 2.55 2.31 4.54
C GLU A 12 3.10 1.92 5.91
N SER A 13 2.80 2.70 6.94
CA SER A 13 3.18 2.37 8.31
C SER A 13 2.49 1.08 8.78
N LEU A 14 1.17 0.95 8.60
CA LEU A 14 0.42 -0.25 8.96
C LEU A 14 0.86 -1.46 8.13
N LYS A 15 1.16 -1.28 6.84
CA LYS A 15 1.69 -2.34 5.98
C LYS A 15 3.04 -2.85 6.49
N ASP A 16 3.95 -1.94 6.85
CA ASP A 16 5.27 -2.28 7.41
C ASP A 16 5.11 -3.01 8.75
N ASP A 17 4.27 -2.51 9.65
CA ASP A 17 4.08 -3.11 10.96
C ASP A 17 3.41 -4.48 10.89
N VAL A 18 2.45 -4.67 9.98
CA VAL A 18 1.85 -5.99 9.73
C VAL A 18 2.85 -6.92 9.04
N GLY A 19 3.56 -6.45 8.02
CA GLY A 19 4.55 -7.23 7.28
C GLY A 19 5.73 -7.69 8.15
N ASN A 20 6.12 -6.84 9.10
CA ASN A 20 7.16 -7.13 10.09
C ASN A 20 6.62 -7.92 11.30
N GLY A 21 5.32 -8.21 11.35
CA GLY A 21 4.69 -8.95 12.44
C GLY A 21 4.62 -8.19 13.78
N LYS A 22 4.81 -6.86 13.77
CA LYS A 22 4.66 -6.02 14.97
C LYS A 22 3.20 -5.92 15.41
N ILE A 23 2.28 -5.90 14.44
CA ILE A 23 0.83 -5.89 14.67
C ILE A 23 0.16 -6.94 13.80
N SER A 24 -0.97 -7.47 14.26
CA SER A 24 -1.78 -8.40 13.46
C SER A 24 -2.67 -7.66 12.44
N ILE A 25 -3.10 -8.33 11.37
CA ILE A 25 -4.09 -7.78 10.41
C ILE A 25 -5.33 -7.23 11.10
N ARG A 26 -5.78 -7.92 12.16
CA ARG A 26 -6.93 -7.50 12.96
C ARG A 26 -6.68 -6.17 13.67
N GLU A 27 -5.48 -5.97 14.20
CA GLU A 27 -5.11 -4.72 14.85
C GLU A 27 -5.02 -3.60 13.83
N ALA A 28 -4.43 -3.86 12.66
CA ALA A 28 -4.41 -2.89 11.57
C ALA A 28 -5.83 -2.50 11.13
N ALA A 29 -6.77 -3.45 11.05
CA ALA A 29 -8.17 -3.18 10.72
C ALA A 29 -8.85 -2.29 11.78
N VAL A 30 -8.55 -2.50 13.06
CA VAL A 30 -9.03 -1.65 14.16
C VAL A 30 -8.46 -0.24 14.04
N GLU A 31 -7.16 -0.11 13.75
CA GLU A 31 -6.51 1.19 13.59
C GLU A 31 -7.04 1.96 12.38
N LEU A 32 -7.31 1.28 11.25
CA LEU A 32 -7.97 1.89 10.09
C LEU A 32 -9.37 2.42 10.45
N HIS A 33 -10.15 1.64 11.20
CA HIS A 33 -11.47 2.07 11.64
C HIS A 33 -11.40 3.28 12.59
N LYS A 34 -10.52 3.23 13.60
CA LYS A 34 -10.32 4.36 14.53
C LYS A 34 -9.82 5.62 13.83
N ALA A 35 -8.99 5.46 12.80
CA ALA A 35 -8.51 6.56 11.96
C ALA A 35 -9.58 7.07 10.97
N GLY A 36 -10.77 6.46 10.93
CA GLY A 36 -11.86 6.83 10.02
C GLY A 36 -11.63 6.45 8.55
N TRP A 37 -10.69 5.54 8.28
CA TRP A 37 -10.41 5.05 6.92
C TRP A 37 -11.40 3.99 6.46
N THR A 38 -11.95 3.22 7.39
CA THR A 38 -13.00 2.23 7.11
C THR A 38 -14.15 2.42 8.08
N ASN A 39 -15.38 2.25 7.60
CA ASN A 39 -16.56 2.29 8.47
C ASN A 39 -16.75 0.99 9.28
N PHE A 40 -16.01 -0.07 8.92
CA PHE A 40 -16.10 -1.39 9.53
C PHE A 40 -14.72 -2.03 9.68
N ILE A 41 -14.61 -2.93 10.66
CA ILE A 41 -13.40 -3.73 10.89
C ILE A 41 -13.54 -5.01 10.07
N ASP A 42 -12.96 -5.02 8.87
CA ASP A 42 -12.93 -6.19 7.98
C ASP A 42 -11.49 -6.56 7.62
N LEU A 43 -11.15 -7.83 7.82
CA LEU A 43 -9.80 -8.35 7.65
C LEU A 43 -9.41 -8.48 6.18
N ASP A 44 -10.34 -8.83 5.30
CA ASP A 44 -10.09 -9.00 3.87
C ASP A 44 -9.96 -7.64 3.18
N ALA A 45 -10.86 -6.71 3.51
CA ALA A 45 -10.77 -5.33 3.09
C ALA A 45 -9.45 -4.70 3.55
N THR A 46 -9.04 -4.94 4.80
CA THR A 46 -7.74 -4.47 5.34
C THR A 46 -6.56 -5.08 4.58
N ARG A 47 -6.59 -6.37 4.26
CA ARG A 47 -5.55 -7.02 3.44
C ARG A 47 -5.45 -6.42 2.04
N ASN A 48 -6.59 -6.11 1.42
CA ASN A 48 -6.64 -5.46 0.11
C ASN A 48 -6.15 -4.00 0.18
N LEU A 49 -6.52 -3.25 1.22
CA LEU A 49 -6.09 -1.87 1.47
C LEU A 49 -4.58 -1.76 1.68
N LEU A 50 -4.04 -2.64 2.52
CA LEU A 50 -2.59 -2.71 2.78
C LEU A 50 -1.83 -3.38 1.63
N LYS A 51 -2.52 -3.81 0.56
CA LYS A 51 -1.95 -4.52 -0.59
C LYS A 51 -1.02 -5.66 -0.15
N LEU A 52 -1.47 -6.42 0.85
CA LEU A 52 -0.74 -7.55 1.42
C LEU A 52 -0.95 -8.83 0.61
N ARG A 53 -1.89 -8.81 -0.34
CA ARG A 53 -1.98 -9.83 -1.38
C ARG A 53 -0.73 -9.71 -2.24
N GLN A 54 0.05 -10.78 -2.27
CA GLN A 54 1.39 -10.88 -2.86
C GLN A 54 1.49 -10.15 -4.21
N SER A 55 2.51 -9.31 -4.32
CA SER A 55 3.52 -9.36 -5.37
C SER A 55 3.18 -10.12 -6.66
N ASP A 56 2.17 -9.66 -7.39
CA ASP A 56 2.27 -9.62 -8.84
C ASP A 56 2.68 -8.19 -9.21
N GLU A 57 3.95 -7.89 -8.90
CA GLU A 57 4.75 -6.93 -9.64
C GLU A 57 4.87 -7.43 -11.08
N SER A 58 3.79 -7.34 -11.82
CA SER A 58 3.75 -7.45 -13.26
C SER A 58 2.50 -6.73 -13.69
N GLN A 59 2.64 -5.77 -14.60
CA GLN A 59 1.56 -5.00 -15.23
C GLN A 59 1.09 -3.71 -14.52
N ARG A 60 1.99 -2.78 -14.14
CA ARG A 60 1.71 -1.34 -14.39
C ARG A 60 2.92 -0.40 -14.38
N THR A 61 3.96 -0.73 -15.13
CA THR A 61 4.70 0.32 -15.85
C THR A 61 4.73 -0.06 -17.32
N GLY A 62 3.59 0.09 -17.99
CA GLY A 62 3.60 0.28 -19.43
C GLY A 62 4.34 1.59 -19.67
N LYS A 63 5.66 1.53 -19.83
CA LYS A 63 6.42 2.58 -20.49
C LYS A 63 5.74 2.78 -21.83
N SER A 64 5.05 3.89 -22.00
CA SER A 64 4.55 4.32 -23.29
C SER A 64 5.76 4.76 -24.11
N THR A 65 6.54 3.80 -24.62
CA THR A 65 7.50 4.08 -25.68
C THR A 65 6.69 4.22 -26.96
N ILE A 66 6.43 5.47 -27.35
CA ILE A 66 5.99 5.78 -28.70
C ILE A 66 7.18 5.47 -29.63
N PRO A 67 7.09 4.53 -30.59
CA PRO A 67 8.12 4.41 -31.61
C PRO A 67 7.97 5.60 -32.57
N GLY A 68 8.82 6.61 -32.38
CA GLY A 68 8.99 7.69 -33.35
C GLY A 68 9.79 7.17 -34.54
N ASN A 69 9.12 7.07 -35.68
CA ASN A 69 9.65 6.70 -37.00
C ASN A 69 11.04 7.26 -37.31
N ASN A 70 11.94 6.39 -37.76
CA ASN A 70 13.07 6.78 -38.60
C ASN A 70 12.53 7.09 -40.00
N LYS A 71 12.74 8.32 -40.48
CA LYS A 71 12.69 8.66 -41.90
C LYS A 71 13.97 9.38 -42.27
#